data_AF-A0A9E5SDH4-F1
#
_entry.id   AF-A0A9E5SDH4-F1
#
_cell.length_a   1.000
_cell.length_b   1.000
_cell.length_c   1.000
_cell.angle_alpha   90.00
_cell.angle_beta   90.00
_cell.angle_gamma   90.00
#
_symmetry.space_group_name_H-M   'P 1'
#
loop_
_entity.id
_entity.type
_entity.pdbx_description
1 polymer ?
#
loop_
_entity_poly.entity_id
_entity_poly.type
_entity_poly.pdbx_seq_one_letter_code
_entity_poly.pdbx_strand_id
1 'polypeptide(L)'
;ARDPRFIERLDEIIEGVEERTRENFNWESGKYKLMFHVYGKNGVMGDLEPNQKACHEVGILIEAVAETQELAEVVLGFARSTMLHYGFPGRLATAGNLAFPYSPSDFKVGEVYVYSVHHLITVKDPDELFPITFEEVRS
;
A
#
# COMPACT_ATOMS: atom_id res chain seq x y z
N ALA A 1 5.01 -2.95 -13.46
CA ALA A 1 4.25 -2.28 -14.53
C ALA A 1 5.19 -1.35 -15.29
N ARG A 2 5.04 -1.26 -16.63
CA ARG A 2 5.96 -0.50 -17.50
C ARG A 2 5.26 0.48 -18.46
N ASP A 3 3.95 0.38 -18.65
CA ASP A 3 3.25 1.34 -19.53
C ASP A 3 3.34 2.75 -18.91
N PRO A 4 3.97 3.74 -19.58
CA PRO A 4 4.12 5.08 -19.04
C PRO A 4 2.77 5.75 -18.74
N ARG A 5 1.69 5.43 -19.49
CA ARG A 5 0.35 5.97 -19.26
C ARG A 5 -0.27 5.42 -17.99
N PHE A 6 0.00 4.15 -17.69
CA PHE A 6 -0.41 3.53 -16.44
C PHE A 6 0.37 4.12 -15.26
N ILE A 7 1.70 4.27 -15.40
CA ILE A 7 2.57 4.82 -14.36
C ILE A 7 2.21 6.27 -14.03
N GLU A 8 1.92 7.09 -15.04
CA GLU A 8 1.48 8.48 -14.86
C GLU A 8 0.18 8.61 -14.07
N ARG A 9 -0.69 7.60 -14.15
CA ARG A 9 -2.01 7.57 -13.51
C ARG A 9 -2.06 6.63 -12.30
N LEU A 10 -0.90 6.16 -11.83
CA LEU A 10 -0.82 5.07 -10.87
C LEU A 10 -1.53 5.40 -9.55
N ASP A 11 -1.42 6.64 -9.06
CA ASP A 11 -2.05 7.05 -7.80
C ASP A 11 -3.57 7.01 -7.90
N GLU A 12 -4.14 7.60 -8.96
CA GLU A 12 -5.59 7.53 -9.23
C GLU A 12 -6.07 6.09 -9.39
N ILE A 13 -5.27 5.23 -10.03
CA ILE A 13 -5.61 3.82 -10.19
C ILE A 13 -5.62 3.12 -8.84
N ILE A 14 -4.62 3.37 -7.98
CA ILE A 14 -4.57 2.81 -6.62
C ILE A 14 -5.78 3.28 -5.81
N GLU A 15 -6.05 4.58 -5.77
CA GLU A 15 -7.22 5.14 -5.08
C GLU A 15 -8.54 4.51 -5.56
N GLY A 16 -8.70 4.36 -6.87
CA GLY A 16 -9.87 3.73 -7.46
C GLY A 16 -10.00 2.24 -7.18
N VAL A 17 -8.88 1.51 -7.06
CA VAL A 17 -8.86 0.11 -6.63
C VAL A 17 -9.24 0.00 -5.15
N GLU A 18 -8.71 0.88 -4.31
CA GLU A 18 -9.04 0.95 -2.88
C GLU A 18 -10.53 1.25 -2.67
N GLU A 19 -11.07 2.22 -3.40
CA GLU A 19 -12.49 2.57 -3.36
C GLU A 19 -13.39 1.40 -3.75
N ARG A 20 -13.14 0.77 -4.90
CA ARG A 20 -13.92 -0.40 -5.35
C ARG A 20 -13.83 -1.56 -4.38
N THR A 21 -12.66 -1.78 -3.78
CA THR A 21 -12.47 -2.84 -2.78
C THR A 21 -13.27 -2.51 -1.52
N ARG A 22 -13.20 -1.28 -1.02
CA ARG A 22 -13.98 -0.81 0.11
C ARG A 22 -15.49 -0.90 -0.12
N GLU A 23 -15.97 -0.58 -1.31
CA GLU A 23 -17.38 -0.74 -1.67
C GLU A 23 -17.81 -2.21 -1.70
N ASN A 24 -17.01 -3.08 -2.33
CA ASN A 24 -17.32 -4.51 -2.45
C ASN A 24 -17.30 -5.25 -1.09
N PHE A 25 -16.46 -4.80 -0.16
CA PHE A 25 -16.31 -5.37 1.18
C PHE A 25 -16.81 -4.43 2.29
N ASN A 26 -17.78 -3.56 1.99
CA ASN A 26 -18.32 -2.60 2.97
C ASN A 26 -18.90 -3.28 4.23
N TRP A 27 -19.40 -4.50 4.09
CA TRP A 27 -19.93 -5.35 5.16
C TRP A 27 -18.85 -5.94 6.08
N GLU A 28 -17.58 -5.91 5.67
CA GLU A 28 -16.40 -6.28 6.46
C GLU A 28 -15.53 -5.05 6.79
N SER A 29 -16.10 -3.84 6.72
CA SER A 29 -15.38 -2.60 7.01
C SER A 29 -14.70 -2.65 8.38
N GLY A 30 -13.42 -2.28 8.41
CA GLY A 30 -12.58 -2.26 9.62
C GLY A 30 -11.93 -3.61 9.97
N LYS A 31 -12.33 -4.71 9.34
CA LYS A 31 -11.77 -6.05 9.59
C LYS A 31 -10.59 -6.41 8.68
N TYR A 32 -10.25 -5.54 7.75
CA TYR A 32 -9.10 -5.68 6.89
C TYR A 32 -8.41 -4.34 6.63
N LYS A 33 -7.14 -4.43 6.23
CA LYS A 33 -6.32 -3.34 5.71
C LYS A 33 -5.75 -3.78 4.37
N LEU A 34 -5.85 -2.89 3.38
CA LEU A 34 -5.24 -3.05 2.07
C LEU A 34 -4.16 -1.99 1.92
N MET A 35 -2.97 -2.39 1.49
CA MET A 35 -1.80 -1.52 1.38
C MET A 35 -1.14 -1.73 0.02
N PHE A 36 -0.58 -0.66 -0.54
CA PHE A 36 0.14 -0.67 -1.80
C PHE A 36 1.54 -0.10 -1.60
N HIS A 37 2.56 -0.87 -1.93
CA HIS A 37 3.95 -0.40 -1.97
C HIS A 37 4.42 -0.31 -3.42
N VAL A 38 4.89 0.88 -3.82
CA VAL A 38 5.33 1.16 -5.19
C VAL A 38 6.85 1.33 -5.25
N TYR A 39 7.55 0.23 -5.50
CA TYR A 39 9.00 0.23 -5.74
C TYR A 39 9.32 0.84 -7.11
N GLY A 40 10.33 1.70 -7.15
CA GLY A 40 10.63 2.52 -8.33
C GLY A 40 9.85 3.85 -8.37
N LYS A 41 9.06 4.16 -7.34
CA LYS A 41 8.52 5.50 -7.09
C LYS A 41 8.90 5.99 -5.70
N ASN A 42 8.26 5.47 -4.65
CA ASN A 42 8.44 5.94 -3.27
C ASN A 42 8.24 4.82 -2.22
N GLY A 43 8.36 3.54 -2.61
CA GLY A 43 8.00 2.39 -1.76
C GLY A 43 8.80 2.21 -0.46
N VAL A 44 9.91 2.93 -0.25
CA VAL A 44 10.72 2.88 0.98
C VAL A 44 10.56 4.16 1.81
N MET A 45 10.81 5.32 1.20
CA MET A 45 10.80 6.60 1.92
C MET A 45 9.43 7.29 1.96
N GLY A 46 8.44 6.79 1.22
CA GLY A 46 7.10 7.39 1.16
C GLY A 46 7.17 8.88 0.78
N ASP A 47 6.54 9.73 1.58
CA ASP A 47 6.52 11.19 1.38
C ASP A 47 7.91 11.84 1.52
N LEU A 48 8.87 11.15 2.16
CA LEU A 48 10.24 11.63 2.32
C LEU A 48 11.12 11.32 1.11
N GLU A 49 10.60 10.65 0.08
CA GLU A 49 11.36 10.35 -1.13
C GLU A 49 11.78 11.66 -1.83
N PRO A 50 13.10 11.93 -1.98
CA PRO A 50 13.59 13.17 -2.57
C PRO A 50 13.21 13.31 -4.05
N ASN A 51 12.96 12.20 -4.75
CA ASN A 51 12.50 12.22 -6.14
C ASN A 51 11.15 11.49 -6.29
N GLN A 52 10.07 12.25 -6.25
CA GLN A 52 8.70 11.74 -6.38
C GLN A 52 8.34 11.25 -7.81
N LYS A 53 9.25 11.39 -8.79
CA LYS A 53 9.01 10.92 -10.15
C LYS A 53 9.26 9.42 -10.26
N ALA A 54 8.24 8.68 -10.67
CA ALA A 54 8.36 7.26 -10.95
C ALA A 54 9.38 6.95 -12.05
N CYS A 55 10.09 5.84 -11.88
CA CYS A 55 11.00 5.25 -12.86
C CYS A 55 10.26 4.74 -14.11
N HIS A 56 11.03 4.31 -15.12
CA HIS A 56 10.51 3.70 -16.36
C HIS A 56 9.71 2.41 -16.12
N GLU A 57 9.93 1.76 -14.97
CA GLU A 57 9.23 0.56 -14.53
C GLU A 57 9.06 0.64 -13.02
N VAL A 58 7.91 0.15 -12.54
CA VAL A 58 7.59 0.11 -11.12
C VAL A 58 7.17 -1.30 -10.68
N GLY A 59 7.61 -1.70 -9.50
CA GLY A 59 7.12 -2.89 -8.80
C GLY A 59 5.98 -2.49 -7.87
N ILE A 60 4.86 -3.21 -7.93
CA ILE A 60 3.69 -2.95 -7.10
C ILE A 60 3.50 -4.19 -6.22
N LEU A 61 3.68 -4.01 -4.91
CA LEU A 61 3.36 -5.01 -3.91
C LEU A 61 2.02 -4.61 -3.27
N ILE A 62 1.03 -5.50 -3.38
CA ILE A 62 -0.28 -5.33 -2.75
C ILE A 62 -0.30 -6.25 -1.54
N GLU A 63 -0.58 -5.69 -0.37
CA GLU A 63 -0.67 -6.43 0.88
C GLU A 63 -2.08 -6.30 1.45
N ALA A 64 -2.67 -7.43 1.83
CA ALA A 64 -3.94 -7.46 2.55
C ALA A 64 -3.73 -8.16 3.90
N VAL A 65 -4.09 -7.46 4.97
CA VAL A 65 -4.12 -7.98 6.34
C VAL A 65 -5.57 -8.00 6.78
N ALA A 66 -6.03 -9.08 7.39
CA ALA A 66 -7.40 -9.19 7.88
C ALA A 66 -7.48 -10.05 9.15
N GLU A 67 -8.65 -10.03 9.81
CA GLU A 67 -8.92 -10.87 10.99
C GLU A 67 -8.82 -12.38 10.70
N THR A 68 -9.06 -12.79 9.45
CA THR A 68 -8.90 -14.18 8.99
C THR A 68 -8.08 -14.23 7.71
N GLN A 69 -7.37 -15.35 7.51
CA GLN A 69 -6.58 -15.58 6.30
C GLN A 69 -7.45 -15.62 5.05
N GLU A 70 -8.65 -16.19 5.16
CA GLU A 70 -9.62 -16.29 4.07
C GLU A 70 -10.08 -14.89 3.62
N LEU A 71 -10.35 -13.98 4.56
CA LEU A 71 -10.73 -12.60 4.21
C LEU A 71 -9.57 -11.88 3.52
N ALA A 72 -8.34 -12.04 4.02
CA ALA A 72 -7.15 -11.45 3.40
C ALA A 72 -6.95 -11.94 1.96
N GLU A 73 -7.11 -13.24 1.70
CA GLU A 73 -7.00 -13.83 0.35
C GLU A 73 -8.05 -13.28 -0.61
N VAL A 74 -9.30 -13.18 -0.16
CA VAL A 74 -10.41 -12.71 -1.00
C VAL A 74 -10.27 -11.22 -1.31
N VAL A 75 -9.89 -10.41 -0.32
CA VAL A 75 -9.61 -8.97 -0.49
C VAL A 75 -8.44 -8.75 -1.45
N LEU A 76 -7.32 -9.45 -1.24
CA LEU A 76 -6.13 -9.34 -2.09
C LEU A 76 -6.44 -9.77 -3.53
N GLY A 77 -7.13 -10.90 -3.69
CA GLY A 77 -7.52 -11.42 -4.99
C GLY A 77 -8.42 -10.44 -5.76
N PHE A 78 -9.38 -9.82 -5.07
CA PHE A 78 -10.26 -8.80 -5.64
C PHE A 78 -9.48 -7.53 -6.03
N ALA A 79 -8.63 -7.00 -5.14
CA ALA A 79 -7.84 -5.80 -5.41
C ALA A 79 -6.89 -6.00 -6.60
N ARG A 80 -6.17 -7.14 -6.63
CA ARG A 80 -5.30 -7.52 -7.75
C ARG A 80 -6.07 -7.61 -9.07
N SER A 81 -7.20 -8.32 -9.08
CA SER A 81 -8.01 -8.49 -10.30
C SER A 81 -8.55 -7.16 -10.81
N THR A 82 -9.01 -6.31 -9.89
CA THR A 82 -9.48 -4.95 -10.17
C THR A 82 -8.36 -4.10 -10.77
N MET A 83 -7.17 -4.09 -10.17
CA MET A 83 -6.04 -3.30 -10.68
C MET A 83 -5.56 -3.79 -12.06
N LEU A 84 -5.51 -5.12 -12.25
CA LEU A 84 -5.13 -5.74 -13.52
C LEU A 84 -6.01 -5.26 -14.67
N HIS A 85 -7.31 -5.06 -14.42
CA HIS A 85 -8.29 -4.65 -15.44
C HIS A 85 -8.76 -3.20 -15.29
N TYR A 86 -8.14 -2.40 -14.42
CA TYR A 86 -8.59 -1.05 -14.15
C TYR A 86 -8.60 -0.20 -15.43
N GLY A 87 -9.72 0.50 -15.67
CA GLY A 87 -9.89 1.36 -16.83
C GLY A 87 -9.39 2.77 -16.52
N PHE A 88 -8.59 3.34 -17.41
CA PHE A 88 -8.12 4.72 -17.32
C PHE A 88 -8.04 5.36 -18.71
N PRO A 89 -8.19 6.68 -18.83
CA PRO A 89 -8.09 7.38 -20.11
C PRO A 89 -6.75 7.10 -20.82
N GLY A 90 -6.83 6.74 -22.10
CA GLY A 90 -5.64 6.45 -22.93
C GLY A 90 -5.07 5.04 -22.76
N ARG A 91 -5.74 4.16 -22.00
CA ARG A 91 -5.36 2.74 -21.91
C ARG A 91 -5.42 2.07 -23.29
N LEU A 92 -4.30 1.47 -23.71
CA LEU A 92 -4.19 0.73 -24.96
C LEU A 92 -4.32 -0.79 -24.76
N ALA A 93 -3.89 -1.30 -23.60
CA ALA A 93 -3.88 -2.73 -23.32
C ALA A 93 -5.29 -3.28 -23.10
N THR A 94 -5.70 -4.28 -23.88
CA THR A 94 -6.98 -4.98 -23.71
C THR A 94 -6.90 -6.12 -22.69
N ALA A 95 -5.72 -6.75 -22.54
CA ALA A 95 -5.52 -7.93 -21.70
C ALA A 95 -5.28 -7.61 -20.22
N GLY A 96 -4.37 -6.68 -19.88
CA GLY A 96 -4.11 -6.32 -18.48
C GLY A 96 -3.00 -5.28 -18.30
N ASN A 97 -3.01 -4.61 -17.16
CA ASN A 97 -2.09 -3.53 -16.81
C ASN A 97 -0.78 -4.01 -16.14
N LEU A 98 -0.77 -5.24 -15.64
CA LEU A 98 0.29 -5.77 -14.78
C LEU A 98 0.97 -6.99 -15.43
N ALA A 99 2.24 -7.17 -15.10
CA ALA A 99 2.96 -8.41 -15.35
C ALA A 99 3.26 -9.06 -13.98
N PHE A 100 3.10 -10.37 -13.89
CA PHE A 100 3.33 -11.12 -12.64
C PHE A 100 4.65 -11.90 -12.73
N PRO A 101 5.56 -11.76 -11.76
CA PRO A 101 6.81 -12.51 -11.74
C PRO A 101 6.62 -14.00 -11.42
N TYR A 102 5.51 -14.36 -10.77
CA TYR A 102 5.22 -15.72 -10.30
C TYR A 102 3.78 -16.13 -10.60
N SER A 103 3.56 -17.44 -10.63
CA SER A 103 2.24 -18.08 -10.68
C SER A 103 2.21 -19.22 -9.65
N PRO A 104 1.37 -19.15 -8.60
CA PRO A 104 0.44 -18.06 -8.29
C PRO A 104 1.16 -16.74 -7.98
N SER A 105 0.51 -15.61 -8.24
CA SER A 105 1.07 -14.30 -7.91
C SER A 105 0.81 -13.85 -6.47
N ASP A 106 -0.03 -14.57 -5.74
CA ASP A 106 -0.31 -14.34 -4.32
C ASP A 106 0.31 -15.46 -3.48
N PHE A 107 0.79 -15.11 -2.28
CA PHE A 107 1.31 -16.05 -1.31
C PHE A 107 1.04 -15.57 0.11
N LYS A 108 0.97 -16.52 1.06
CA LYS A 108 0.72 -16.24 2.48
C LYS A 108 2.03 -15.94 3.18
N VAL A 109 2.03 -14.88 3.98
CA VAL A 109 3.22 -14.42 4.72
C VAL A 109 3.12 -14.67 6.23
N GLY A 110 1.99 -15.19 6.71
CA GLY A 110 1.75 -15.51 8.12
C GLY A 110 1.06 -14.38 8.88
N GLU A 111 0.97 -14.55 10.20
CA GLU A 111 0.35 -13.58 11.10
C GLU A 111 1.20 -12.31 11.20
N VAL A 112 0.52 -11.15 11.28
CA VAL A 112 1.15 -9.86 11.54
C VAL A 112 0.84 -9.41 12.96
N TYR A 113 1.84 -8.85 13.64
CA TYR A 113 1.72 -8.44 15.04
C TYR A 113 2.00 -6.95 15.17
N VAL A 114 1.22 -6.28 16.02
CA VAL A 114 1.51 -4.91 16.43
C VAL A 114 2.31 -4.95 17.73
N TYR A 115 3.48 -4.31 17.72
CA TYR A 115 4.25 -4.10 18.94
C TYR A 115 3.64 -2.94 19.74
N SER A 116 3.24 -3.22 20.99
CA SER A 116 2.72 -2.22 21.91
C SER A 116 3.74 -1.97 23.02
N VAL A 117 4.26 -0.75 23.12
CA VAL A 117 5.03 -0.30 24.28
C VAL A 117 4.03 0.17 25.34
N HIS A 118 3.86 -0.63 26.39
CA HIS A 118 3.16 -0.16 27.58
C HIS A 118 4.16 0.57 28.48
N HIS A 119 4.01 1.88 28.62
CA HIS A 119 4.79 2.61 29.61
C HIS A 119 4.24 2.27 31.00
N LEU A 120 5.10 1.73 31.87
CA LEU A 120 4.69 1.33 33.22
C LEU A 120 4.51 2.52 34.18
N ILE A 121 5.08 3.68 33.82
CA ILE A 121 5.14 4.86 34.67
C ILE A 121 4.14 5.89 34.16
N THR A 122 3.03 6.11 34.85
CA THR A 122 2.09 7.17 34.49
C THR A 122 2.77 8.54 34.58
N VAL A 123 3.05 9.15 33.43
CA VAL A 123 3.54 10.53 33.30
C VAL A 123 2.40 11.45 32.87
N LYS A 124 2.47 12.73 33.24
CA LYS A 124 1.48 13.73 32.79
C LYS A 124 1.80 14.26 31.39
N ASP A 125 3.07 14.27 31.04
CA ASP A 125 3.60 14.73 29.76
C ASP A 125 4.59 13.68 29.21
N PRO A 126 4.51 13.29 27.92
CA PRO A 126 5.44 12.35 27.31
C PRO A 126 6.93 12.73 27.48
N ASP A 127 7.26 14.01 27.62
CA ASP A 127 8.64 14.51 27.70
C ASP A 127 9.15 14.64 29.14
N GLU A 128 8.33 14.35 30.16
CA GLU A 128 8.62 14.55 31.59
C GLU A 128 9.87 13.79 32.07
N LEU A 129 10.09 12.58 31.54
CA LEU A 129 11.21 11.71 31.94
C LEU A 129 12.46 11.87 31.06
N PHE A 130 12.29 12.37 29.83
CA PHE A 130 13.36 12.47 28.83
C PHE A 130 13.20 13.78 28.03
N PRO A 131 13.76 14.91 28.52
CA PRO A 131 13.61 16.20 27.86
C PRO A 131 14.21 16.20 26.45
N ILE A 132 13.40 16.57 25.45
CA ILE A 132 13.83 16.68 24.05
C ILE A 132 14.26 18.12 23.77
N THR A 133 15.41 18.29 23.12
CA THR A 133 15.88 19.60 22.65
C THR A 133 15.99 19.55 21.12
N PHE A 134 15.36 20.50 20.43
CA PHE A 134 15.43 20.60 18.97
C PHE A 134 16.51 21.60 18.58
N GLU A 135 17.40 21.21 17.68
CA GLU A 135 18.38 22.11 17.05
C GLU A 135 18.16 22.14 15.54
N GLU A 136 18.14 23.34 14.96
CA GLU A 136 17.95 23.55 13.53
C GLU A 136 19.33 23.60 12.85
N VAL A 137 19.67 22.55 12.10
CA VAL A 137 20.92 22.50 11.33
C VAL A 137 20.66 23.14 9.97
N ARG A 138 21.26 24.31 9.73
CA ARG A 138 21.22 24.97 8.42
C ARG A 138 22.20 24.28 7.47
N SER A 139 21.66 23.73 6.38
CA SER A 139 22.40 23.21 5.22
C SER A 139 22.84 24.32 4.28
#